data_AF-A0A948W2Y9-F1
#
_entry.id   AF-A0A948W2Y9-F1
#
_cell.length_a   1.000
_cell.length_b   1.000
_cell.length_c   1.000
_cell.angle_alpha   90.00
_cell.angle_beta   90.00
_cell.angle_gamma   90.00
#
_symmetry.space_group_name_H-M   'P 1'
#
loop_
_entity.id
_entity.type
_entity.pdbx_description
1 polymer ?
#
loop_
_entity_poly.entity_id
_entity_poly.type
_entity_poly.pdbx_seq_one_letter_code
_entity_poly.pdbx_strand_id
1 'polypeptide(L)'
;MMKPGDLLYHLETGMLLHLMERYEESDAQFDLAELLIEDLYTKSLSRKGFSYLLNEEVEAYDGEPFERFLINYYRALNHLHMGHLTGALVEARKIDLKWALQADSKGNLIEQGRLPFVEYFAALLHEEGGELNDALVSLRLAEEAYSRLEDRVSAPEPPWLAADLDRVALKGGFTDFIEKIPRDQDQEGIEEGQGEIVLLLENGWIPIRGETRISIPLLESESDIDDDGVILLAGRLHHRYETHRMHGAWFPERVKITYWLEVALPFFPPLRPLVVQTARLSSGSLHAETIRVEDLGVAAQISFEAQEGEIIMRAIVRALLKYIGHRLAEKSGGAVAGFLANFVGVATETADTRAWSTLPREFQMARLFLPEGSHPLTLDCLGSRGEIIESVDLGTVEVEAGRRIFINWRAHY
;
A
#
# COMPACT_ATOMS: atom_id res chain seq x y z
N MET A 1 7.09 -16.16 12.49
CA MET A 1 8.18 -16.52 11.55
C MET A 1 7.52 -16.71 10.19
N MET A 2 7.88 -15.90 9.19
CA MET A 2 7.32 -16.00 7.83
C MET A 2 7.73 -17.34 7.20
N LYS A 3 6.78 -18.06 6.59
CA LYS A 3 7.06 -19.33 5.92
C LYS A 3 7.21 -19.09 4.41
N PRO A 4 8.04 -19.87 3.69
CA PRO A 4 8.24 -19.73 2.25
C PRO A 4 7.02 -19.92 1.33
N GLY A 5 5.83 -20.20 1.87
CA GLY A 5 4.58 -20.27 1.12
C GLY A 5 3.58 -19.17 1.50
N ASP A 6 3.96 -18.25 2.39
CA ASP A 6 3.12 -17.13 2.80
C ASP A 6 3.26 -15.98 1.81
N LEU A 7 2.17 -15.26 1.51
CA LEU A 7 2.19 -14.10 0.62
C LEU A 7 3.26 -13.07 1.02
N LEU A 8 3.30 -12.71 2.31
CA LEU A 8 4.25 -11.71 2.82
C LEU A 8 5.71 -12.11 2.59
N TYR A 9 6.03 -13.41 2.64
CA TYR A 9 7.39 -13.88 2.37
C TYR A 9 7.81 -13.52 0.95
N HIS A 10 6.95 -13.75 -0.03
CA HIS A 10 7.24 -13.46 -1.43
C HIS A 10 7.30 -11.96 -1.73
N LEU A 11 6.43 -11.16 -1.10
CA LEU A 11 6.46 -9.70 -1.20
C LEU A 11 7.78 -9.12 -0.69
N GLU A 12 8.18 -9.49 0.53
CA GLU A 12 9.42 -9.04 1.16
C GLU A 12 10.65 -9.53 0.38
N THR A 13 10.66 -10.82 -0.02
CA THR A 13 11.79 -11.39 -0.77
C THR A 13 11.91 -10.76 -2.17
N GLY A 14 10.81 -10.57 -2.88
CA GLY A 14 10.78 -9.90 -4.18
C GLY A 14 11.35 -8.50 -4.12
N MET A 15 10.96 -7.72 -3.09
CA MET A 15 11.48 -6.37 -2.89
C MET A 15 12.98 -6.36 -2.53
N LEU A 16 13.42 -7.24 -1.64
CA LEU A 16 14.84 -7.35 -1.31
C LEU A 16 15.69 -7.73 -2.53
N LEU A 17 15.20 -8.64 -3.37
CA LEU A 17 15.87 -9.01 -4.62
C LEU A 17 15.91 -7.84 -5.62
N HIS A 18 14.83 -7.07 -5.72
CA HIS A 18 14.78 -5.86 -6.54
C HIS A 18 15.86 -4.85 -6.10
N LEU A 19 15.94 -4.56 -4.80
CA LEU A 19 16.94 -3.66 -4.21
C LEU A 19 18.39 -4.17 -4.36
N MET A 20 18.57 -5.48 -4.53
CA MET A 20 19.88 -6.10 -4.81
C MET A 20 20.16 -6.21 -6.32
N GLU A 21 19.35 -5.59 -7.18
CA GLU A 21 19.46 -5.62 -8.64
C GLU A 21 19.33 -7.03 -9.24
N ARG A 22 18.72 -7.97 -8.50
CA ARG A 22 18.47 -9.36 -8.92
C ARG A 22 17.07 -9.46 -9.53
N TYR A 23 16.86 -8.71 -10.61
CA TYR A 23 15.54 -8.45 -11.19
C TYR A 23 14.79 -9.70 -11.67
N GLU A 24 15.48 -10.69 -12.24
CA GLU A 24 14.85 -11.95 -12.69
C GLU A 24 14.32 -12.77 -11.49
N GLU A 25 15.10 -12.86 -10.42
CA GLU A 25 14.67 -13.57 -9.21
C GLU A 25 13.58 -12.80 -8.46
N SER A 26 13.66 -11.47 -8.47
CA SER A 26 12.63 -10.59 -7.92
C SER A 26 11.29 -10.79 -8.63
N ASP A 27 11.29 -10.78 -9.97
CA ASP A 27 10.07 -11.01 -10.76
C ASP A 27 9.46 -12.39 -10.47
N ALA A 28 10.28 -13.43 -10.33
CA ALA A 28 9.80 -14.76 -9.96
C ALA A 28 9.12 -14.81 -8.57
N GLN A 29 9.61 -14.04 -7.60
CA GLN A 29 8.93 -13.93 -6.29
C GLN A 29 7.62 -13.16 -6.39
N PHE A 30 7.59 -12.07 -7.16
CA PHE A 30 6.38 -11.28 -7.37
C PHE A 30 5.31 -12.03 -8.16
N ASP A 31 5.69 -12.90 -9.09
CA ASP A 31 4.77 -13.81 -9.78
C ASP A 31 4.10 -14.79 -8.80
N LEU A 32 4.88 -15.38 -7.89
CA LEU A 32 4.33 -16.23 -6.82
C LEU A 32 3.40 -15.45 -5.88
N ALA A 33 3.75 -14.21 -5.53
CA ALA A 33 2.90 -13.34 -4.71
C ALA A 33 1.57 -13.03 -5.41
N GLU A 34 1.59 -12.74 -6.72
CA GLU A 34 0.38 -12.49 -7.52
C GLU A 34 -0.55 -13.71 -7.52
N LEU A 35 -0.03 -14.91 -7.74
CA LEU A 35 -0.81 -16.16 -7.70
C LEU A 35 -1.45 -16.41 -6.33
N LEU A 36 -0.73 -16.14 -5.24
CA LEU A 36 -1.26 -16.30 -3.87
C LEU A 36 -2.38 -15.30 -3.58
N ILE A 37 -2.22 -14.05 -4.02
CA ILE A 37 -3.25 -13.01 -3.88
C ILE A 37 -4.53 -13.37 -4.64
N GLU A 38 -4.42 -13.94 -5.83
CA GLU A 38 -5.60 -14.36 -6.61
C GLU A 38 -6.36 -15.49 -5.92
N ASP A 39 -5.67 -16.47 -5.34
CA ASP A 39 -6.27 -17.56 -4.56
C ASP A 39 -6.97 -17.04 -3.29
N LEU A 40 -6.28 -16.19 -2.52
CA LEU A 40 -6.82 -15.60 -1.28
C LEU A 40 -8.05 -14.73 -1.55
N TYR A 41 -8.01 -13.92 -2.61
CA TYR A 41 -9.14 -13.07 -3.01
C TYR A 41 -10.35 -13.88 -3.48
N THR A 42 -10.13 -14.96 -4.23
CA THR A 42 -11.21 -15.86 -4.66
C THR A 42 -11.91 -16.49 -3.47
N LYS A 43 -11.17 -16.85 -2.42
CA LYS A 43 -11.71 -17.41 -1.18
C LYS A 43 -12.50 -16.38 -0.37
N SER A 44 -12.06 -15.12 -0.28
CA SER A 44 -12.74 -14.09 0.51
C SER A 44 -14.12 -13.70 -0.04
N LEU A 45 -14.27 -13.60 -1.36
CA LEU A 45 -15.54 -13.28 -2.04
C LEU A 45 -16.67 -14.28 -1.78
N SER A 46 -16.33 -15.55 -1.55
CA SER A 46 -17.29 -16.63 -1.29
C SER A 46 -17.89 -16.60 0.13
N ARG A 47 -17.39 -15.72 1.02
CA ARG A 47 -17.63 -15.74 2.47
C ARG A 47 -18.33 -14.47 2.96
N LYS A 48 -19.57 -14.22 2.53
CA LYS A 48 -20.37 -13.08 3.04
C LYS A 48 -21.13 -13.45 4.31
N GLY A 49 -20.70 -12.95 5.48
CA GLY A 49 -21.43 -13.03 6.77
C GLY A 49 -20.53 -13.24 7.99
N PHE A 50 -20.96 -12.89 9.21
CA PHE A 50 -20.14 -12.91 10.45
C PHE A 50 -19.44 -14.26 10.78
N SER A 51 -19.76 -15.36 10.09
CA SER A 51 -19.04 -16.63 10.19
C SER A 51 -17.58 -16.55 9.72
N TYR A 52 -17.21 -15.61 8.85
CA TYR A 52 -15.80 -15.45 8.45
C TYR A 52 -14.90 -15.03 9.62
N LEU A 53 -15.46 -14.37 10.65
CA LEU A 53 -14.72 -13.96 11.87
C LEU A 53 -14.28 -15.15 12.73
N LEU A 54 -14.91 -16.32 12.54
CA LEU A 54 -14.65 -17.54 13.32
C LEU A 54 -13.67 -18.49 12.63
N ASN A 55 -13.26 -18.20 11.41
CA ASN A 55 -12.44 -19.13 10.62
C ASN A 55 -10.94 -18.98 10.96
N GLU A 56 -10.30 -20.07 11.39
CA GLU A 56 -8.85 -20.14 11.69
C GLU A 56 -7.98 -19.95 10.42
N GLU A 57 -8.49 -20.23 9.21
CA GLU A 57 -7.77 -20.00 7.95
C GLU A 57 -7.54 -18.50 7.65
N VAL A 58 -8.23 -17.60 8.36
CA VAL A 58 -8.04 -16.14 8.33
C VAL A 58 -6.74 -15.70 9.03
N GLU A 59 -5.91 -16.65 9.49
CA GLU A 59 -4.52 -16.36 9.87
C GLU A 59 -3.61 -16.08 8.67
N ALA A 60 -3.96 -16.44 7.43
CA ALA A 60 -3.13 -16.08 6.27
C ALA A 60 -3.18 -14.56 6.03
N TYR A 61 -2.01 -13.94 5.83
CA TYR A 61 -1.93 -12.53 5.42
C TYR A 61 -2.41 -12.42 3.96
N ASP A 62 -3.46 -11.63 3.74
CA ASP A 62 -4.12 -11.44 2.44
C ASP A 62 -3.68 -10.18 1.68
N GLY A 63 -2.81 -9.38 2.29
CA GLY A 63 -2.23 -8.18 1.68
C GLY A 63 -3.12 -6.95 1.82
N GLU A 64 -2.50 -5.77 1.82
CA GLU A 64 -3.26 -4.52 1.72
C GLU A 64 -3.75 -4.32 0.27
N PRO A 65 -4.91 -3.67 0.04
CA PRO A 65 -5.43 -3.46 -1.31
C PRO A 65 -4.42 -2.85 -2.29
N PHE A 66 -3.62 -1.88 -1.84
CA PHE A 66 -2.63 -1.19 -2.68
C PHE A 66 -1.40 -2.04 -3.02
N GLU A 67 -1.05 -3.02 -2.17
CA GLU A 67 0.10 -3.90 -2.39
C GLU A 67 -0.07 -4.69 -3.69
N ARG A 68 -1.31 -5.02 -4.05
CA ARG A 68 -1.66 -5.78 -5.26
C ARG A 68 -1.25 -5.07 -6.55
N PHE A 69 -1.33 -3.74 -6.56
CA PHE A 69 -0.91 -2.91 -7.70
C PHE A 69 0.61 -2.69 -7.69
N LEU A 70 1.20 -2.56 -6.50
CA LEU A 70 2.66 -2.40 -6.35
C LEU A 70 3.44 -3.63 -6.82
N ILE A 71 2.87 -4.83 -6.76
CA ILE A 71 3.47 -6.03 -7.37
C ILE A 71 3.76 -5.79 -8.86
N ASN A 72 2.76 -5.39 -9.66
CA ASN A 72 2.96 -5.19 -11.10
C ASN A 72 3.85 -3.97 -11.38
N TYR A 73 3.78 -2.93 -10.54
CA TYR A 73 4.73 -1.81 -10.62
C TYR A 73 6.18 -2.30 -10.50
N TYR A 74 6.51 -3.09 -9.47
CA TYR A 74 7.87 -3.60 -9.29
C TYR A 74 8.27 -4.63 -10.36
N ARG A 75 7.34 -5.46 -10.82
CA ARG A 75 7.59 -6.36 -11.97
C ARG A 75 7.87 -5.56 -13.25
N ALA A 76 7.12 -4.49 -13.51
CA ALA A 76 7.38 -3.59 -14.63
C ALA A 76 8.77 -2.94 -14.51
N LEU A 77 9.15 -2.45 -13.32
CA LEU A 77 10.50 -1.94 -13.07
C LEU A 77 11.58 -3.00 -13.33
N ASN A 78 11.41 -4.22 -12.81
CA ASN A 78 12.32 -5.33 -13.07
C ASN A 78 12.52 -5.54 -14.58
N HIS A 79 11.42 -5.56 -15.34
CA HIS A 79 11.47 -5.67 -16.79
C HIS A 79 12.18 -4.49 -17.47
N LEU A 80 11.96 -3.25 -17.03
CA LEU A 80 12.66 -2.08 -17.54
C LEU A 80 14.17 -2.17 -17.29
N HIS A 81 14.58 -2.56 -16.08
CA HIS A 81 16.01 -2.75 -15.74
C HIS A 81 16.67 -3.87 -16.56
N MET A 82 15.90 -4.88 -16.97
CA MET A 82 16.35 -5.94 -17.88
C MET A 82 16.31 -5.54 -19.36
N GLY A 83 15.86 -4.32 -19.71
CA GLY A 83 15.69 -3.87 -21.10
C GLY A 83 14.49 -4.52 -21.82
N HIS A 84 13.56 -5.11 -21.08
CA HIS A 84 12.43 -5.88 -21.58
C HIS A 84 11.13 -5.06 -21.59
N LEU A 85 11.02 -4.05 -22.47
CA LEU A 85 9.83 -3.19 -22.57
C LEU A 85 8.52 -4.00 -22.75
N THR A 86 8.54 -5.08 -23.53
CA THR A 86 7.35 -5.94 -23.72
C THR A 86 6.87 -6.56 -22.40
N GLY A 87 7.79 -6.95 -21.51
CA GLY A 87 7.43 -7.44 -20.17
C GLY A 87 6.81 -6.34 -19.31
N ALA A 88 7.39 -5.15 -19.33
CA ALA A 88 6.81 -3.99 -18.61
C ALA A 88 5.39 -3.65 -19.11
N LEU A 89 5.15 -3.74 -20.42
CA LEU A 89 3.82 -3.55 -21.02
C LEU A 89 2.81 -4.66 -20.67
N VAL A 90 3.26 -5.88 -20.37
CA VAL A 90 2.37 -6.93 -19.85
C VAL A 90 1.89 -6.55 -18.46
N GLU A 91 2.80 -6.05 -17.62
CA GLU A 91 2.48 -5.65 -16.25
C GLU A 91 1.60 -4.37 -16.21
N ALA A 92 1.83 -3.42 -17.12
CA ALA A 92 0.95 -2.26 -17.30
C ALA A 92 -0.50 -2.67 -17.62
N ARG A 93 -0.71 -3.63 -18.55
CA ARG A 93 -2.05 -4.16 -18.85
C ARG A 93 -2.69 -4.90 -17.68
N LYS A 94 -1.88 -5.56 -16.84
CA LYS A 94 -2.40 -6.21 -15.62
C LYS A 94 -2.89 -5.19 -14.61
N ILE A 95 -2.21 -4.03 -14.48
CA ILE A 95 -2.68 -2.90 -13.66
C ILE A 95 -4.05 -2.44 -14.15
N ASP A 96 -4.18 -2.15 -15.44
CA ASP A 96 -5.45 -1.73 -16.05
C ASP A 96 -6.57 -2.77 -15.82
N LEU A 97 -6.25 -4.05 -16.02
CA LEU A 97 -7.22 -5.14 -15.83
C LEU A 97 -7.66 -5.25 -14.37
N LYS A 98 -6.73 -5.17 -13.41
CA LYS A 98 -7.04 -5.20 -11.98
C LYS A 98 -7.96 -4.06 -11.57
N TRP A 99 -7.76 -2.88 -12.15
CA TRP A 99 -8.65 -1.75 -11.94
C TRP A 99 -10.02 -1.97 -12.57
N ALA A 100 -10.07 -2.39 -13.84
CA ALA A 100 -11.32 -2.65 -14.56
C ALA A 100 -12.21 -3.69 -13.84
N LEU A 101 -11.62 -4.72 -13.23
CA LEU A 101 -12.34 -5.73 -12.44
C LEU A 101 -12.90 -5.19 -11.11
N GLN A 102 -12.41 -4.04 -10.64
CA GLN A 102 -12.78 -3.43 -9.35
C GLN A 102 -13.59 -2.14 -9.50
N ALA A 103 -13.78 -1.63 -10.72
CA ALA A 103 -14.44 -0.34 -10.98
C ALA A 103 -15.89 -0.23 -10.44
N ASP A 104 -16.61 -1.36 -10.34
CA ASP A 104 -17.98 -1.41 -9.79
C ASP A 104 -18.02 -1.61 -8.26
N SER A 105 -16.86 -1.68 -7.59
CA SER A 105 -16.77 -1.90 -6.15
C SER A 105 -17.26 -0.68 -5.37
N LYS A 106 -17.96 -0.91 -4.25
CA LYS A 106 -18.38 0.14 -3.32
C LYS A 106 -17.26 0.39 -2.31
N GLY A 107 -16.66 1.58 -2.35
CA GLY A 107 -15.60 2.03 -1.42
C GLY A 107 -14.93 3.28 -1.97
N ASN A 108 -14.18 4.01 -1.14
CA ASN A 108 -13.32 5.10 -1.65
C ASN A 108 -12.09 4.53 -2.39
N LEU A 109 -11.38 5.35 -3.17
CA LEU A 109 -10.26 4.87 -4.00
C LEU A 109 -9.13 4.21 -3.19
N ILE A 110 -8.89 4.71 -1.98
CA ILE A 110 -7.83 4.22 -1.09
C ILE A 110 -8.23 2.86 -0.50
N GLU A 111 -9.49 2.67 -0.12
CA GLU A 111 -10.05 1.37 0.28
C GLU A 111 -9.96 0.32 -0.84
N GLN A 112 -10.02 0.76 -2.10
CA GLN A 112 -9.82 -0.10 -3.27
C GLN A 112 -8.34 -0.35 -3.58
N GLY A 113 -7.42 0.31 -2.86
CA GLY A 113 -5.99 0.18 -3.07
C GLY A 113 -5.48 0.87 -4.33
N ARG A 114 -6.29 1.72 -4.96
CA ARG A 114 -5.90 2.38 -6.20
C ARG A 114 -4.89 3.47 -5.91
N LEU A 115 -3.73 3.40 -6.55
CA LEU A 115 -2.67 4.40 -6.46
C LEU A 115 -2.63 5.21 -7.78
N PRO A 116 -3.04 6.49 -7.80
CA PRO A 116 -3.03 7.32 -9.02
C PRO A 116 -1.66 7.37 -9.71
N PHE A 117 -0.58 7.32 -8.94
CA PHE A 117 0.78 7.24 -9.46
C PHE A 117 1.02 6.00 -10.32
N VAL A 118 0.53 4.83 -9.88
CA VAL A 118 0.72 3.57 -10.60
C VAL A 118 -0.02 3.56 -11.94
N GLU A 119 -1.20 4.16 -11.98
CA GLU A 119 -1.99 4.37 -13.22
C GLU A 119 -1.25 5.28 -14.20
N TYR A 120 -0.71 6.39 -13.68
CA TYR A 120 0.06 7.31 -14.49
C TYR A 120 1.35 6.67 -15.03
N PHE A 121 2.04 5.88 -14.20
CA PHE A 121 3.21 5.11 -14.62
C PHE A 121 2.86 4.09 -15.72
N ALA A 122 1.77 3.33 -15.57
CA ALA A 122 1.29 2.41 -16.60
C ALA A 122 1.01 3.17 -17.91
N ALA A 123 0.42 4.35 -17.84
CA ALA A 123 0.16 5.17 -19.02
C ALA A 123 1.44 5.62 -19.75
N LEU A 124 2.49 5.99 -19.00
CA LEU A 124 3.79 6.32 -19.57
C LEU A 124 4.42 5.11 -20.28
N LEU A 125 4.24 3.90 -19.74
CA LEU A 125 4.69 2.66 -20.37
C LEU A 125 3.92 2.37 -21.66
N HIS A 126 2.59 2.48 -21.65
CA HIS A 126 1.78 2.29 -22.85
C HIS A 126 2.18 3.27 -23.96
N GLU A 127 2.40 4.55 -23.64
CA GLU A 127 2.85 5.50 -24.65
C GLU A 127 4.24 5.14 -25.19
N GLU A 128 5.18 4.71 -24.34
CA GLU A 128 6.51 4.23 -24.77
C GLU A 128 6.41 2.96 -25.66
N GLY A 129 5.42 2.11 -25.39
CA GLY A 129 5.07 0.95 -26.22
C GLY A 129 4.35 1.30 -27.54
N GLY A 130 3.97 2.56 -27.74
CA GLY A 130 3.16 3.00 -28.89
C GLY A 130 1.67 2.65 -28.78
N GLU A 131 1.21 2.21 -27.60
CA GLU A 131 -0.16 1.79 -27.31
C GLU A 131 -1.02 3.01 -26.94
N LEU A 132 -1.17 3.96 -27.87
CA LEU A 132 -1.74 5.29 -27.60
C LEU A 132 -3.18 5.26 -27.04
N ASN A 133 -4.00 4.28 -27.43
CA ASN A 133 -5.35 4.13 -26.89
C ASN A 133 -5.30 3.75 -25.41
N ASP A 134 -4.49 2.75 -25.07
CA ASP A 134 -4.35 2.26 -23.69
C ASP A 134 -3.71 3.33 -22.82
N ALA A 135 -2.68 4.04 -23.34
CA ALA A 135 -2.09 5.20 -22.69
C ALA A 135 -3.11 6.30 -22.39
N LEU A 136 -4.01 6.62 -23.34
CA LEU A 136 -5.05 7.62 -23.12
C LEU A 136 -6.05 7.19 -22.04
N VAL A 137 -6.42 5.90 -22.03
CA VAL A 137 -7.31 5.34 -21.00
C VAL A 137 -6.64 5.44 -19.63
N SER A 138 -5.41 4.96 -19.48
CA SER A 138 -4.68 5.00 -18.20
C SER A 138 -4.39 6.44 -17.73
N LEU A 139 -4.14 7.39 -18.64
CA LEU A 139 -4.02 8.84 -18.31
C LEU A 139 -5.32 9.40 -17.75
N ARG A 140 -6.46 9.09 -18.37
CA ARG A 140 -7.80 9.51 -17.90
C ARG A 140 -8.13 8.90 -16.54
N LEU A 141 -7.78 7.64 -16.38
CA LEU A 141 -7.91 6.91 -15.13
C LEU A 141 -7.06 7.55 -14.02
N ALA A 142 -5.81 7.95 -14.31
CA ALA A 142 -4.96 8.66 -13.37
C ALA A 142 -5.54 10.04 -13.00
N GLU A 143 -5.95 10.86 -13.99
CA GLU A 143 -6.59 12.18 -13.79
C GLU A 143 -7.82 12.07 -12.89
N GLU A 144 -8.72 11.12 -13.19
CA GLU A 144 -9.89 10.82 -12.37
C GLU A 144 -9.50 10.42 -10.95
N ALA A 145 -8.48 9.58 -10.79
CA ALA A 145 -8.02 9.11 -9.48
C ALA A 145 -7.45 10.26 -8.63
N TYR A 146 -6.59 11.11 -9.20
CA TYR A 146 -6.05 12.29 -8.52
C TYR A 146 -7.17 13.27 -8.13
N SER A 147 -8.17 13.49 -9.00
CA SER A 147 -9.28 14.42 -8.72
C SER A 147 -10.20 13.98 -7.56
N ARG A 148 -10.22 12.68 -7.26
CA ARG A 148 -11.08 12.05 -6.24
C ARG A 148 -10.41 11.84 -4.90
N LEU A 149 -9.11 12.11 -4.77
CA LEU A 149 -8.44 12.09 -3.49
C LEU A 149 -8.98 13.25 -2.63
N GLU A 150 -9.89 12.94 -1.72
CA GLU A 150 -10.40 13.88 -0.72
C GLU A 150 -9.23 14.38 0.13
N ASP A 151 -9.06 15.70 0.23
CA ASP A 151 -8.01 16.41 0.96
C ASP A 151 -6.55 16.17 0.50
N ARG A 152 -5.98 17.18 -0.18
CA ARG A 152 -4.61 17.23 -0.74
C ARG A 152 -3.48 17.09 0.29
N VAL A 153 -3.32 15.90 0.87
CA VAL A 153 -2.17 15.52 1.71
C VAL A 153 -1.50 14.23 1.23
N SER A 154 -2.21 13.33 0.52
CA SER A 154 -1.64 12.04 0.07
C SER A 154 -0.81 12.16 -1.22
N ALA A 155 -1.27 12.90 -2.24
CA ALA A 155 -0.56 12.99 -3.52
C ALA A 155 -1.01 14.20 -4.34
N PRO A 156 -0.14 15.18 -4.68
CA PRO A 156 -0.51 16.20 -5.66
C PRO A 156 -0.56 15.58 -7.06
N GLU A 157 -1.51 16.04 -7.87
CA GLU A 157 -1.54 15.71 -9.29
C GLU A 157 -0.21 16.12 -9.95
N PRO A 158 0.45 15.22 -10.72
CA PRO A 158 1.66 15.56 -11.43
C PRO A 158 1.35 16.67 -12.44
N PRO A 159 2.14 17.76 -12.49
CA PRO A 159 1.83 18.93 -13.32
C PRO A 159 1.72 18.56 -14.79
N TRP A 160 2.58 17.65 -15.24
CA TRP A 160 2.65 17.19 -16.62
C TRP A 160 1.53 16.21 -17.03
N LEU A 161 0.72 15.69 -16.10
CA LEU A 161 -0.34 14.71 -16.40
C LEU A 161 -1.30 15.22 -17.48
N ALA A 162 -1.74 16.47 -17.32
CA ALA A 162 -2.66 17.14 -18.20
C ALA A 162 -2.07 17.31 -19.61
N ALA A 163 -0.81 17.74 -19.69
CA ALA A 163 -0.10 17.90 -20.97
C ALA A 163 0.14 16.56 -21.68
N ASP A 164 0.44 15.49 -20.93
CA ASP A 164 0.58 14.14 -21.50
C ASP A 164 -0.75 13.63 -22.08
N LEU A 165 -1.87 13.86 -21.37
CA LEU A 165 -3.20 13.52 -21.84
C LEU A 165 -3.51 14.18 -23.18
N ASP A 166 -3.29 15.48 -23.30
CA ASP A 166 -3.53 16.21 -24.54
C ASP A 166 -2.59 15.75 -25.65
N ARG A 167 -1.30 15.55 -25.33
CA ARG A 167 -0.30 15.04 -26.28
C ARG A 167 -0.71 13.67 -26.83
N VAL A 168 -1.05 12.71 -25.97
CA VAL A 168 -1.44 11.36 -26.37
C VAL A 168 -2.75 11.37 -27.16
N ALA A 169 -3.73 12.17 -26.72
CA ALA A 169 -4.99 12.34 -27.44
C ALA A 169 -4.77 12.89 -28.86
N LEU A 170 -3.92 13.91 -29.00
CA LEU A 170 -3.56 14.48 -30.31
C LEU A 170 -2.83 13.47 -31.19
N LYS A 171 -1.80 12.79 -30.67
CA LYS A 171 -1.04 11.77 -31.40
C LYS A 171 -1.94 10.61 -31.87
N GLY A 172 -2.91 10.21 -31.05
CA GLY A 172 -3.85 9.14 -31.34
C GLY A 172 -5.06 9.53 -32.20
N GLY A 173 -5.24 10.82 -32.50
CA GLY A 173 -6.40 11.32 -33.25
C GLY A 173 -7.70 11.39 -32.42
N PHE A 174 -7.60 11.34 -31.09
CA PHE A 174 -8.72 11.35 -30.13
C PHE A 174 -9.10 12.77 -29.71
N THR A 175 -9.29 13.69 -30.67
CA THR A 175 -9.45 15.13 -30.38
C THR A 175 -10.71 15.48 -29.58
N ASP A 176 -11.72 14.61 -29.57
CA ASP A 176 -12.92 14.77 -28.75
C ASP A 176 -12.63 14.71 -27.24
N PHE A 177 -11.47 14.15 -26.87
CA PHE A 177 -11.00 14.01 -25.49
C PHE A 177 -10.06 15.15 -25.06
N ILE A 178 -9.89 16.21 -25.86
CA ILE A 178 -9.07 17.36 -25.45
C ILE A 178 -10.00 18.36 -24.75
N GLU A 179 -9.71 18.67 -23.48
CA GLU A 179 -10.45 19.71 -22.79
C GLU A 179 -10.11 21.08 -23.40
N LYS A 180 -11.14 21.90 -23.66
CA LYS A 180 -10.97 23.24 -24.27
C LYS A 180 -10.45 24.30 -23.30
N ILE A 181 -9.98 23.89 -22.11
CA ILE A 181 -9.46 24.81 -21.10
C ILE A 181 -8.01 25.13 -21.46
N PRO A 182 -7.61 26.40 -21.55
CA PRO A 182 -6.20 26.76 -21.72
C PRO A 182 -5.39 26.21 -20.54
N ARG A 183 -4.50 25.26 -20.82
CA ARG A 183 -3.54 24.72 -19.85
C ARG A 183 -2.22 25.49 -19.99
N ASP A 184 -1.47 25.58 -18.90
CA ASP A 184 -0.22 26.35 -18.86
C ASP A 184 0.81 25.74 -19.82
N GLN A 185 1.37 26.56 -20.72
CA GLN A 185 2.17 26.09 -21.87
C GLN A 185 3.61 25.74 -21.49
N ASP A 186 4.06 26.08 -20.27
CA ASP A 186 5.44 25.83 -19.82
C ASP A 186 5.68 24.37 -19.37
N GLN A 187 4.73 23.46 -19.61
CA GLN A 187 4.77 22.04 -19.21
C GLN A 187 4.73 21.11 -20.43
N GLU A 188 5.40 21.51 -21.51
CA GLU A 188 5.43 20.75 -22.76
C GLU A 188 6.24 19.44 -22.63
N GLY A 189 5.79 18.41 -23.35
CA GLY A 189 6.44 17.11 -23.43
C GLY A 189 7.74 17.15 -24.23
N ILE A 190 8.20 15.97 -24.65
CA ILE A 190 9.43 15.81 -25.44
C ILE A 190 9.39 16.70 -26.70
N GLU A 191 10.27 17.70 -26.78
CA GLU A 191 10.44 18.52 -27.98
C GLU A 191 11.10 17.71 -29.12
N GLU A 192 11.00 18.21 -30.35
CA GLU A 192 11.64 17.58 -31.51
C GLU A 192 13.17 17.51 -31.30
N GLY A 193 13.73 16.30 -31.35
CA GLY A 193 15.16 16.05 -31.12
C GLY A 193 15.58 15.86 -29.65
N GLN A 194 14.63 15.84 -28.72
CA GLN A 194 14.87 15.49 -27.31
C GLN A 194 14.41 14.07 -27.00
N GLY A 195 14.96 13.47 -25.95
CA GLY A 195 14.37 12.35 -25.22
C GLY A 195 14.06 12.77 -23.79
N GLU A 196 13.54 11.83 -23.01
CA GLU A 196 13.06 12.09 -21.65
C GLU A 196 13.62 11.10 -20.64
N ILE A 197 14.14 11.62 -19.53
CA ILE A 197 14.45 10.83 -18.35
C ILE A 197 13.30 10.95 -17.37
N VAL A 198 12.69 9.82 -17.02
CA VAL A 198 11.70 9.71 -15.95
C VAL A 198 12.39 9.13 -14.73
N LEU A 199 12.64 9.96 -13.73
CA LEU A 199 13.14 9.50 -12.44
C LEU A 199 11.97 9.14 -11.54
N LEU A 200 11.98 7.92 -11.02
CA LEU A 200 11.11 7.41 -9.97
C LEU A 200 11.94 7.30 -8.69
N LEU A 201 11.73 8.24 -7.77
CA LEU A 201 12.38 8.25 -6.47
C LEU A 201 11.46 7.60 -5.44
N GLU A 202 11.93 6.52 -4.83
CA GLU A 202 11.29 5.87 -3.70
C GLU A 202 11.94 6.33 -2.41
N ASN A 203 11.17 6.87 -1.47
CA ASN A 203 11.71 7.54 -0.30
C ASN A 203 11.17 6.96 1.02
N GLY A 204 12.09 6.64 1.93
CA GLY A 204 11.82 6.16 3.27
C GLY A 204 11.26 4.75 3.33
N TRP A 205 10.65 4.42 4.46
CA TRP A 205 9.99 3.14 4.71
C TRP A 205 8.57 3.37 5.18
N ILE A 206 7.64 2.57 4.66
CA ILE A 206 6.28 2.54 5.18
C ILE A 206 6.31 2.20 6.69
N PRO A 207 5.51 2.87 7.53
CA PRO A 207 5.52 2.59 8.96
C PRO A 207 5.04 1.16 9.26
N ILE A 208 5.79 0.46 10.11
CA ILE A 208 5.41 -0.87 10.59
C ILE A 208 4.36 -0.72 11.69
N ARG A 209 3.26 -1.47 11.58
CA ARG A 209 2.19 -1.51 12.59
C ARG A 209 2.76 -1.99 13.93
N GLY A 210 2.35 -1.32 15.01
CA GLY A 210 2.67 -1.74 16.37
C GLY A 210 1.55 -2.58 16.99
N GLU A 211 1.80 -3.15 18.16
CA GLU A 211 0.79 -3.81 19.00
C GLU A 211 0.53 -2.97 20.25
N THR A 212 -0.73 -2.87 20.63
CA THR A 212 -1.18 -2.40 21.93
C THR A 212 -2.11 -3.44 22.58
N ARG A 213 -2.32 -3.34 23.89
CA ARG A 213 -3.25 -4.22 24.61
C ARG A 213 -4.33 -3.41 25.28
N ILE A 214 -5.55 -3.92 25.19
CA ILE A 214 -6.71 -3.37 25.88
C ILE A 214 -7.30 -4.44 26.81
N SER A 215 -7.79 -4.01 27.97
CA SER A 215 -8.46 -4.87 28.94
C SER A 215 -9.94 -4.55 28.94
N ILE A 216 -10.78 -5.47 28.46
CA ILE A 216 -12.23 -5.31 28.43
C ILE A 216 -12.85 -6.11 29.59
N PRO A 217 -13.61 -5.48 30.51
CA PRO A 217 -14.22 -6.22 31.61
C PRO A 217 -15.36 -7.10 31.10
N LEU A 218 -15.34 -8.39 31.44
CA LEU A 218 -16.48 -9.29 31.34
C LEU A 218 -17.28 -9.24 32.64
N LEU A 219 -18.59 -9.09 32.50
CA LEU A 219 -19.50 -8.99 33.63
C LEU A 219 -20.05 -10.37 34.02
N GLU A 220 -20.54 -10.51 35.26
CA GLU A 220 -21.18 -11.77 35.70
C GLU A 220 -22.37 -12.19 34.82
N SER A 221 -23.14 -11.23 34.29
CA SER A 221 -24.20 -11.51 33.32
C SER A 221 -23.70 -11.98 31.94
N GLU A 222 -22.38 -11.91 31.70
CA GLU A 222 -21.73 -12.23 30.42
C GLU A 222 -20.80 -13.44 30.54
N SER A 223 -20.73 -14.10 31.71
CA SER A 223 -19.76 -15.17 31.95
C SER A 223 -20.20 -16.58 31.54
N ASP A 224 -21.47 -16.79 31.22
CA ASP A 224 -22.05 -18.06 30.76
C ASP A 224 -22.37 -18.00 29.26
N ILE A 225 -21.32 -17.99 28.42
CA ILE A 225 -21.43 -17.93 26.96
C ILE A 225 -20.87 -19.22 26.35
N ASP A 226 -21.64 -19.76 25.41
CA ASP A 226 -21.26 -20.82 24.48
C ASP A 226 -20.80 -20.24 23.14
N ASP A 227 -20.32 -21.11 22.25
CA ASP A 227 -19.77 -20.71 20.95
C ASP A 227 -20.79 -19.94 20.09
N ASP A 228 -22.09 -20.24 20.23
CA ASP A 228 -23.18 -19.61 19.47
C ASP A 228 -23.42 -18.14 19.89
N GLY A 229 -23.05 -17.77 21.12
CA GLY A 229 -23.20 -16.42 21.67
C GLY A 229 -22.03 -15.46 21.42
N VAL A 230 -20.91 -15.96 20.89
CA VAL A 230 -19.62 -15.23 20.81
C VAL A 230 -19.73 -13.94 20.01
N ILE A 231 -20.34 -13.98 18.82
CA ILE A 231 -20.45 -12.81 17.93
C ILE A 231 -21.29 -11.70 18.59
N LEU A 232 -22.40 -12.06 19.24
CA LEU A 232 -23.28 -11.10 19.91
C LEU A 232 -22.59 -10.45 21.12
N LEU A 233 -21.83 -11.22 21.91
CA LEU A 233 -21.04 -10.62 22.99
C LEU A 233 -19.93 -9.73 22.43
N ALA A 234 -19.19 -10.19 21.41
CA ALA A 234 -18.11 -9.41 20.80
C ALA A 234 -18.61 -8.04 20.34
N GLY A 235 -19.78 -7.97 19.70
CA GLY A 235 -20.41 -6.69 19.32
C GLY A 235 -20.72 -5.78 20.52
N ARG A 236 -21.20 -6.34 21.65
CA ARG A 236 -21.41 -5.56 22.88
C ARG A 236 -20.11 -5.06 23.49
N LEU A 237 -19.07 -5.89 23.50
CA LEU A 237 -17.75 -5.53 24.03
C LEU A 237 -17.06 -4.47 23.17
N HIS A 238 -17.15 -4.60 21.84
CA HIS A 238 -16.65 -3.60 20.91
C HIS A 238 -17.36 -2.26 21.11
N HIS A 239 -18.70 -2.26 21.19
CA HIS A 239 -19.45 -1.04 21.49
C HIS A 239 -19.06 -0.42 22.85
N ARG A 240 -18.84 -1.24 23.88
CA ARG A 240 -18.35 -0.78 25.20
C ARG A 240 -16.96 -0.15 25.10
N TYR A 241 -16.07 -0.74 24.32
CA TYR A 241 -14.73 -0.20 24.08
C TYR A 241 -14.79 1.14 23.35
N GLU A 242 -15.53 1.23 22.23
CA GLU A 242 -15.66 2.48 21.46
C GLU A 242 -16.29 3.61 22.28
N THR A 243 -17.37 3.31 23.02
CA THR A 243 -18.00 4.31 23.90
C THR A 243 -17.06 4.78 25.01
N HIS A 244 -16.24 3.88 25.57
CA HIS A 244 -15.22 4.24 26.55
C HIS A 244 -14.10 5.12 25.94
N ARG A 245 -13.61 4.75 24.74
CA ARG A 245 -12.59 5.50 23.99
C ARG A 245 -13.04 6.94 23.71
N MET A 246 -14.30 7.13 23.36
CA MET A 246 -14.84 8.44 22.98
C MET A 246 -15.31 9.30 24.16
N HIS A 247 -15.82 8.72 25.25
CA HIS A 247 -16.53 9.47 26.29
C HIS A 247 -15.96 9.34 27.71
N GLY A 248 -14.93 8.51 27.94
CA GLY A 248 -14.33 8.30 29.25
C GLY A 248 -15.30 7.70 30.28
N ALA A 249 -15.49 6.38 30.23
CA ALA A 249 -16.27 5.52 31.16
C ALA A 249 -17.63 6.03 31.71
N TRP A 250 -18.69 5.28 31.40
CA TRP A 250 -19.90 5.18 32.23
C TRP A 250 -20.07 3.72 32.69
N PHE A 251 -19.67 3.41 33.92
CA PHE A 251 -20.12 2.20 34.61
C PHE A 251 -21.10 2.60 35.70
N PRO A 252 -22.36 2.11 35.71
CA PRO A 252 -23.22 2.30 36.87
C PRO A 252 -22.56 1.64 38.10
N GLU A 253 -22.76 2.20 39.29
CA GLU A 253 -22.04 1.87 40.55
C GLU A 253 -22.19 0.41 41.06
N ARG A 254 -22.83 -0.49 40.31
CA ARG A 254 -23.09 -1.88 40.72
C ARG A 254 -22.94 -2.87 39.58
N VAL A 255 -21.70 -3.10 39.15
CA VAL A 255 -21.39 -4.16 38.18
C VAL A 255 -20.29 -5.06 38.75
N LYS A 256 -20.55 -6.37 38.82
CA LYS A 256 -19.56 -7.36 39.23
C LYS A 256 -18.79 -7.85 38.01
N ILE A 257 -17.49 -7.54 37.98
CA ILE A 257 -16.55 -8.01 36.96
C ILE A 257 -16.10 -9.41 37.35
N THR A 258 -16.19 -10.35 36.41
CA THR A 258 -15.79 -11.76 36.60
C THR A 258 -14.47 -12.08 35.94
N TYR A 259 -14.11 -11.36 34.88
CA TYR A 259 -12.88 -11.58 34.13
C TYR A 259 -12.45 -10.30 33.38
N TRP A 260 -11.15 -10.08 33.22
CA TRP A 260 -10.61 -9.04 32.35
C TRP A 260 -10.13 -9.69 31.06
N LEU A 261 -10.84 -9.43 29.96
CA LEU A 261 -10.49 -9.93 28.65
C LEU A 261 -9.37 -9.05 28.08
N GLU A 262 -8.15 -9.58 28.10
CA GLU A 262 -7.01 -8.98 27.41
C GLU A 262 -7.15 -9.22 25.91
N VAL A 263 -7.11 -8.14 25.14
CA VAL A 263 -7.20 -8.15 23.67
C VAL A 263 -5.99 -7.41 23.10
N ALA A 264 -5.19 -8.09 22.28
CA ALA A 264 -4.11 -7.48 21.51
C ALA A 264 -4.64 -6.84 20.22
N LEU A 265 -4.40 -5.53 20.05
CA LEU A 265 -4.84 -4.76 18.88
C LEU A 265 -3.64 -4.18 18.13
N PRO A 266 -3.65 -4.19 16.79
CA PRO A 266 -2.65 -3.43 16.04
C PRO A 266 -2.95 -1.94 16.16
N PHE A 267 -1.93 -1.10 16.02
CA PHE A 267 -2.10 0.33 15.82
C PHE A 267 -1.17 0.82 14.72
N PHE A 268 -1.61 1.83 13.98
CA PHE A 268 -0.79 2.52 13.00
C PHE A 268 0.02 3.63 13.69
N PRO A 269 1.36 3.60 13.67
CA PRO A 269 2.16 4.62 14.32
C PRO A 269 2.07 5.97 13.58
N PRO A 270 2.29 7.10 14.26
CA PRO A 270 2.26 8.40 13.62
C PRO A 270 3.37 8.52 12.56
N LEU A 271 3.01 9.11 11.43
CA LEU A 271 3.90 9.40 10.32
C LEU A 271 5.01 10.40 10.72
N ARG A 272 6.27 9.97 10.66
CA ARG A 272 7.44 10.82 10.97
C ARG A 272 7.93 11.61 9.75
N PRO A 273 8.40 12.85 9.86
CA PRO A 273 8.98 13.55 8.72
C PRO A 273 10.14 12.77 8.11
N LEU A 274 10.20 12.70 6.77
CA LEU A 274 11.31 12.07 6.04
C LEU A 274 12.55 12.98 6.05
N VAL A 275 13.74 12.39 5.98
CA VAL A 275 14.99 13.17 5.91
C VAL A 275 15.14 13.81 4.53
N VAL A 276 14.98 13.01 3.47
CA VAL A 276 14.93 13.49 2.09
C VAL A 276 13.53 14.03 1.83
N GLN A 277 13.45 15.25 1.32
CA GLN A 277 12.19 15.95 1.03
C GLN A 277 11.90 16.00 -0.47
N THR A 278 12.95 16.20 -1.27
CA THR A 278 12.93 16.17 -2.73
C THR A 278 14.31 15.70 -3.22
N ALA A 279 14.46 15.45 -4.51
CA ALA A 279 15.75 15.22 -5.13
C ALA A 279 15.86 16.01 -6.44
N ARG A 280 17.07 16.40 -6.80
CA ARG A 280 17.38 17.10 -8.05
C ARG A 280 18.14 16.17 -8.98
N LEU A 281 17.52 15.81 -10.09
CA LEU A 281 18.17 15.13 -11.21
C LEU A 281 18.84 16.18 -12.10
N SER A 282 20.11 16.00 -12.44
CA SER A 282 20.87 16.95 -13.26
C SER A 282 21.70 16.27 -14.35
N SER A 283 21.84 16.96 -15.49
CA SER A 283 22.85 16.71 -16.53
C SER A 283 23.44 18.05 -16.97
N GLY A 284 24.68 18.33 -16.57
CA GLY A 284 25.32 19.62 -16.83
C GLY A 284 24.53 20.78 -16.18
N SER A 285 24.00 21.69 -17.00
CA SER A 285 23.18 22.82 -16.53
C SER A 285 21.68 22.52 -16.48
N LEU A 286 21.24 21.44 -17.12
CA LEU A 286 19.83 21.03 -17.15
C LEU A 286 19.53 20.23 -15.88
N HIS A 287 18.40 20.52 -15.25
CA HIS A 287 17.97 19.84 -14.04
C HIS A 287 16.45 19.82 -13.89
N ALA A 288 15.96 18.86 -13.13
CA ALA A 288 14.58 18.74 -12.71
C ALA A 288 14.53 18.32 -11.24
N GLU A 289 13.59 18.87 -10.49
CA GLU A 289 13.35 18.47 -9.09
C GLU A 289 12.17 17.51 -9.01
N THR A 290 12.25 16.55 -8.09
CA THR A 290 11.17 15.60 -7.86
C THR A 290 10.00 16.28 -7.17
N ILE A 291 8.80 15.93 -7.61
CA ILE A 291 7.58 16.19 -6.88
C ILE A 291 7.10 14.88 -6.27
N ARG A 292 6.49 14.96 -5.09
CA ARG A 292 5.78 13.81 -4.54
C ARG A 292 4.58 13.49 -5.42
N VAL A 293 4.43 12.22 -5.81
CA VAL A 293 3.29 11.72 -6.61
C VAL A 293 2.46 10.70 -5.85
N GLU A 294 2.96 10.19 -4.73
CA GLU A 294 2.20 9.35 -3.80
C GLU A 294 2.81 9.36 -2.39
N ASP A 295 1.97 9.31 -1.35
CA ASP A 295 2.35 9.08 0.05
C ASP A 295 1.65 7.80 0.52
N LEU A 296 2.36 6.68 0.34
CA LEU A 296 1.88 5.35 0.71
C LEU A 296 1.70 5.22 2.23
N GLY A 297 2.43 6.00 3.03
CA GLY A 297 2.21 6.07 4.47
C GLY A 297 0.83 6.58 4.84
N VAL A 298 0.37 7.63 4.14
CA VAL A 298 -0.99 8.18 4.29
C VAL A 298 -2.04 7.20 3.76
N ALA A 299 -1.82 6.62 2.58
CA ALA A 299 -2.73 5.62 2.01
C ALA A 299 -2.91 4.41 2.94
N ALA A 300 -1.82 3.92 3.53
CA ALA A 300 -1.85 2.80 4.48
C ALA A 300 -2.51 3.17 5.81
N GLN A 301 -2.35 4.41 6.28
CA GLN A 301 -3.06 4.91 7.46
C GLN A 301 -4.58 4.94 7.22
N ILE A 302 -5.02 5.49 6.09
CA ILE A 302 -6.45 5.57 5.73
C ILE A 302 -7.03 4.16 5.54
N SER A 303 -6.33 3.26 4.86
CA SER A 303 -6.73 1.84 4.74
C SER A 303 -6.91 1.20 6.12
N PHE A 304 -5.97 1.43 7.04
CA PHE A 304 -6.03 0.90 8.40
C PHE A 304 -7.22 1.46 9.19
N GLU A 305 -7.46 2.78 9.11
CA GLU A 305 -8.58 3.45 9.78
C GLU A 305 -9.94 2.96 9.26
N ALA A 306 -10.07 2.74 7.95
CA ALA A 306 -11.28 2.19 7.35
C ALA A 306 -11.60 0.76 7.84
N GLN A 307 -10.56 -0.02 8.16
CA GLN A 307 -10.68 -1.41 8.62
C GLN A 307 -10.65 -1.56 10.15
N GLU A 308 -10.42 -0.47 10.91
CA GLU A 308 -10.16 -0.51 12.37
C GLU A 308 -11.28 -1.26 13.12
N GLY A 309 -12.54 -0.95 12.81
CA GLY A 309 -13.69 -1.58 13.48
C GLY A 309 -13.75 -3.09 13.26
N GLU A 310 -13.45 -3.55 12.04
CA GLU A 310 -13.43 -4.99 11.73
C GLU A 310 -12.26 -5.70 12.42
N ILE A 311 -11.09 -5.06 12.43
CA ILE A 311 -9.89 -5.55 13.13
C ILE A 311 -10.18 -5.73 14.63
N ILE A 312 -10.75 -4.72 15.28
CA ILE A 312 -11.10 -4.79 16.72
C ILE A 312 -12.12 -5.90 16.97
N MET A 313 -13.16 -5.99 16.13
CA MET A 313 -14.18 -7.03 16.23
C MET A 313 -13.58 -8.44 16.17
N ARG A 314 -12.69 -8.69 15.19
CA ARG A 314 -11.98 -9.98 15.07
C ARG A 314 -11.13 -10.30 16.29
N ALA A 315 -10.38 -9.32 16.80
CA ALA A 315 -9.54 -9.52 17.97
C ALA A 315 -10.37 -9.87 19.21
N ILE A 316 -11.50 -9.19 19.43
CA ILE A 316 -12.41 -9.51 20.54
C ILE A 316 -13.00 -10.92 20.39
N VAL A 317 -13.45 -11.32 19.19
CA VAL A 317 -13.96 -12.68 18.93
C VAL A 317 -12.90 -13.72 19.26
N ARG A 318 -11.66 -13.53 18.80
CA ARG A 318 -10.52 -14.41 19.06
C ARG A 318 -10.22 -14.54 20.56
N ALA A 319 -10.20 -13.42 21.27
CA ALA A 319 -10.00 -13.39 22.71
C ALA A 319 -11.11 -14.14 23.46
N LEU A 320 -12.38 -13.97 23.05
CA LEU A 320 -13.51 -14.68 23.63
C LEU A 320 -13.46 -16.19 23.39
N LEU A 321 -13.14 -16.64 22.18
CA LEU A 321 -12.98 -18.07 21.87
C LEU A 321 -11.90 -18.71 22.76
N LYS A 322 -10.76 -18.02 22.95
CA LYS A 322 -9.71 -18.47 23.88
C LYS A 322 -10.21 -18.54 25.33
N TYR A 323 -10.97 -17.55 25.78
CA TYR A 323 -11.58 -17.54 27.10
C TYR A 323 -12.54 -18.73 27.32
N ILE A 324 -13.42 -19.02 26.35
CA ILE A 324 -14.36 -20.16 26.41
C ILE A 324 -13.59 -21.48 26.47
N GLY A 325 -12.60 -21.66 25.60
CA GLY A 325 -11.75 -22.86 25.60
C GLY A 325 -11.04 -23.09 26.94
N HIS A 326 -10.54 -22.01 27.56
CA HIS A 326 -9.94 -22.08 28.90
C HIS A 326 -10.94 -22.53 29.96
N ARG A 327 -12.15 -21.95 29.97
CA ARG A 327 -13.22 -22.30 30.92
C ARG A 327 -13.69 -23.76 30.79
N LEU A 328 -13.75 -24.28 29.57
CA LEU A 328 -14.09 -25.69 29.32
C LEU A 328 -13.00 -26.64 29.84
N ALA A 329 -11.72 -26.27 29.68
CA ALA A 329 -10.60 -27.02 30.22
C ALA A 329 -10.61 -27.05 31.76
N GLU A 330 -10.91 -25.93 32.43
CA GLU A 330 -11.04 -25.86 33.89
C GLU A 330 -12.13 -26.79 34.44
N LYS A 331 -13.29 -26.86 33.77
CA LYS A 331 -14.42 -27.72 34.18
C LYS A 331 -14.13 -29.22 34.02
N SER A 332 -13.13 -29.58 33.20
CA SER A 332 -12.85 -30.97 32.82
C SER A 332 -11.71 -31.64 33.63
N GLY A 333 -10.95 -30.89 34.45
CA GLY A 333 -9.78 -31.40 35.18
C GLY A 333 -9.84 -31.17 36.70
N GLY A 334 -9.91 -32.25 37.50
CA GLY A 334 -9.82 -32.20 38.96
C GLY A 334 -8.40 -31.91 39.49
N ALA A 335 -8.31 -31.18 40.61
CA ALA A 335 -7.19 -30.95 41.57
C ALA A 335 -5.76 -30.63 41.07
N VAL A 336 -5.41 -30.80 39.80
CA VAL A 336 -4.21 -30.24 39.16
C VAL A 336 -4.47 -28.81 38.66
N ALA A 337 -5.72 -28.36 38.73
CA ALA A 337 -6.21 -27.02 38.39
C ALA A 337 -5.60 -25.86 39.20
N GLY A 338 -4.91 -26.14 40.32
CA GLY A 338 -4.28 -25.12 41.16
C GLY A 338 -3.07 -24.42 40.54
N PHE A 339 -2.52 -24.93 39.43
CA PHE A 339 -1.41 -24.26 38.73
C PHE A 339 -1.87 -23.16 37.76
N LEU A 340 -3.17 -23.07 37.43
CA LEU A 340 -3.75 -22.05 36.54
C LEU A 340 -4.43 -20.90 37.29
N ALA A 341 -4.77 -21.09 38.56
CA ALA A 341 -5.57 -20.15 39.36
C ALA A 341 -4.85 -18.84 39.76
N ASN A 342 -3.60 -18.62 39.33
CA ASN A 342 -2.83 -17.39 39.53
C ASN A 342 -2.01 -16.98 38.29
N PHE A 343 -2.40 -17.41 37.09
CA PHE A 343 -1.69 -16.98 35.87
C PHE A 343 -2.02 -15.52 35.51
N VAL A 344 -1.23 -14.63 36.07
CA VAL A 344 -0.85 -13.37 35.42
C VAL A 344 -0.25 -13.73 34.05
N GLY A 345 -0.92 -13.37 32.96
CA GLY A 345 -0.36 -13.37 31.61
C GLY A 345 -0.91 -14.45 30.66
N VAL A 346 -2.01 -14.14 29.97
CA VAL A 346 -2.23 -14.72 28.63
C VAL A 346 -1.21 -14.06 27.69
N ALA A 347 -0.04 -14.68 27.62
CA ALA A 347 1.08 -14.33 26.73
C ALA A 347 0.89 -14.88 25.30
N THR A 348 -0.31 -15.33 24.91
CA THR A 348 -0.53 -16.06 23.65
C THR A 348 -1.47 -15.37 22.67
N GLU A 349 -1.83 -14.10 22.90
CA GLU A 349 -2.44 -13.28 21.86
C GLU A 349 -1.46 -12.23 21.39
N THR A 350 -1.21 -12.23 20.07
CA THR A 350 -0.48 -11.19 19.35
C THR A 350 -1.43 -10.59 18.32
N ALA A 351 -1.40 -9.28 18.18
CA ALA A 351 -2.09 -8.59 17.12
C ALA A 351 -1.50 -9.00 15.76
N ASP A 352 -2.32 -8.95 14.72
CA ASP A 352 -1.79 -9.04 13.36
C ASP A 352 -1.19 -7.70 12.97
N THR A 353 0.14 -7.61 13.05
CA THR A 353 0.91 -6.42 12.66
C THR A 353 1.63 -6.62 11.32
N ARG A 354 1.30 -7.69 10.59
CA ARG A 354 1.93 -7.99 9.31
C ARG A 354 1.54 -6.92 8.28
N ALA A 355 2.53 -6.51 7.52
CA ALA A 355 2.43 -5.56 6.41
C ALA A 355 3.68 -5.74 5.54
N TRP A 356 3.60 -5.43 4.24
CA TRP A 356 4.79 -5.39 3.38
C TRP A 356 5.67 -4.20 3.77
N SER A 357 6.62 -4.47 4.66
CA SER A 357 7.39 -3.46 5.39
C SER A 357 8.51 -2.83 4.60
N THR A 358 8.95 -3.46 3.50
CA THR A 358 10.01 -2.92 2.64
C THR A 358 9.55 -1.83 1.66
N LEU A 359 8.23 -1.56 1.57
CA LEU A 359 7.70 -0.54 0.67
C LEU A 359 8.20 0.87 1.06
N PRO A 360 8.34 1.78 0.09
CA PRO A 360 8.66 3.16 0.38
C PRO A 360 7.50 3.83 1.09
N ARG A 361 7.80 4.89 1.81
CA ARG A 361 6.75 5.75 2.33
C ARG A 361 6.20 6.66 1.25
N GLU A 362 7.07 7.25 0.45
CA GLU A 362 6.69 8.20 -0.60
C GLU A 362 7.25 7.77 -1.94
N PHE A 363 6.45 7.95 -2.98
CA PHE A 363 6.92 7.95 -4.36
C PHE A 363 7.00 9.40 -4.83
N GLN A 364 8.14 9.74 -5.41
CA GLN A 364 8.36 11.03 -6.04
C GLN A 364 8.84 10.82 -7.47
N MET A 365 8.63 11.84 -8.31
CA MET A 365 8.96 11.74 -9.71
C MET A 365 9.52 13.05 -10.25
N ALA A 366 10.51 12.97 -11.12
CA ALA A 366 11.03 14.09 -11.90
C ALA A 366 11.09 13.69 -13.37
N ARG A 367 10.92 14.68 -14.25
CA ARG A 367 11.06 14.53 -15.70
C ARG A 367 12.11 15.49 -16.18
N LEU A 368 13.17 14.97 -16.79
CA LEU A 368 14.26 15.76 -17.36
C LEU A 368 14.34 15.49 -18.86
N PHE A 369 14.08 16.53 -19.66
CA PHE A 369 14.20 16.46 -21.11
C PHE A 369 15.62 16.82 -21.53
N LEU A 370 16.22 15.97 -22.36
CA LEU A 370 17.61 16.09 -22.80
C LEU A 370 17.69 15.97 -24.32
N PRO A 371 18.55 16.73 -25.01
CA PRO A 371 18.84 16.51 -26.42
C PRO A 371 19.35 15.08 -26.67
N GLU A 372 19.13 14.55 -27.87
CA GLU A 372 19.71 13.27 -28.29
C GLU A 372 21.23 13.23 -28.06
N GLY A 373 21.74 12.14 -27.48
CA GLY A 373 23.18 11.92 -27.23
C GLY A 373 23.50 11.40 -25.82
N SER A 374 24.78 11.47 -25.47
CA SER A 374 25.34 10.90 -24.24
C SER A 374 25.35 11.93 -23.11
N HIS A 375 24.72 11.60 -21.97
CA HIS A 375 24.53 12.52 -20.84
C HIS A 375 24.91 11.90 -19.50
N PRO A 376 25.87 12.47 -18.74
CA PRO A 376 26.11 12.07 -17.37
C PRO A 376 24.97 12.57 -16.47
N LEU A 377 24.47 11.70 -15.59
CA LEU A 377 23.37 12.00 -14.68
C LEU A 377 23.84 11.99 -13.24
N THR A 378 23.44 13.01 -12.49
CA THR A 378 23.65 13.09 -11.05
C THR A 378 22.32 13.30 -10.34
N LEU A 379 22.13 12.64 -9.21
CA LEU A 379 20.95 12.78 -8.36
C LEU A 379 21.38 13.29 -6.98
N ASP A 380 20.93 14.51 -6.65
CA ASP A 380 21.14 15.08 -5.31
C ASP A 380 19.86 14.94 -4.49
N CYS A 381 19.87 14.12 -3.44
CA CYS A 381 18.77 14.04 -2.48
C CYS A 381 18.86 15.20 -1.50
N LEU A 382 17.78 15.99 -1.39
CA LEU A 382 17.76 17.26 -0.66
C LEU A 382 16.93 17.18 0.62
N GLY A 383 17.45 17.78 1.68
CA GLY A 383 16.78 17.92 2.97
C GLY A 383 15.82 19.11 3.02
N SER A 384 15.23 19.35 4.20
CA SER A 384 14.20 20.38 4.41
C SER A 384 14.68 21.83 4.25
N ARG A 385 16.00 22.08 4.23
CA ARG A 385 16.59 23.40 3.98
C ARG A 385 17.33 23.45 2.64
N GLY A 386 17.11 22.46 1.78
CA GLY A 386 17.81 22.32 0.49
C GLY A 386 19.27 21.89 0.63
N GLU A 387 19.68 21.40 1.80
CA GLU A 387 20.99 20.79 1.96
C GLU A 387 21.05 19.44 1.22
N ILE A 388 22.19 19.14 0.60
CA ILE A 388 22.42 17.82 -0.01
C ILE A 388 22.63 16.81 1.11
N ILE A 389 21.72 15.84 1.22
CA ILE A 389 21.79 14.69 2.14
C ILE A 389 22.65 13.60 1.51
N GLU A 390 22.44 13.34 0.22
CA GLU A 390 23.15 12.36 -0.57
C GLU A 390 23.33 12.88 -2.00
N SER A 391 24.45 12.55 -2.64
CA SER A 391 24.69 12.83 -4.05
C SER A 391 25.11 11.51 -4.71
N VAL A 392 24.39 11.12 -5.75
CA VAL A 392 24.52 9.83 -6.42
C VAL A 392 24.91 10.06 -7.88
N ASP A 393 25.97 9.38 -8.31
CA ASP A 393 26.33 9.28 -9.72
C ASP A 393 25.49 8.17 -10.36
N LEU A 394 24.56 8.55 -11.24
CA LEU A 394 23.70 7.62 -11.97
C LEU A 394 24.35 7.13 -13.27
N GLY A 395 25.61 7.51 -13.52
CA GLY A 395 26.36 7.14 -14.71
C GLY A 395 25.96 7.97 -15.92
N THR A 396 26.25 7.43 -17.10
CA THR A 396 25.96 8.08 -18.38
C THR A 396 24.86 7.32 -19.11
N VAL A 397 23.87 8.04 -19.60
CA VAL A 397 22.76 7.50 -20.39
C VAL A 397 22.84 7.97 -21.83
N GLU A 398 22.48 7.10 -22.76
CA GLU A 398 22.32 7.44 -24.18
C GLU A 398 20.85 7.80 -24.44
N VAL A 399 20.59 9.07 -24.70
CA VAL A 399 19.25 9.60 -24.95
C VAL A 399 18.96 9.52 -26.44
N GLU A 400 17.86 8.84 -26.78
CA GLU A 400 17.32 8.80 -28.15
C GLU A 400 16.14 9.76 -28.29
N ALA A 401 16.06 10.45 -29.43
CA ALA A 401 14.96 11.38 -29.68
C ALA A 401 13.59 10.67 -29.67
N GLY A 402 12.62 11.23 -28.95
CA GLY A 402 11.27 10.70 -28.81
C GLY A 402 11.13 9.48 -27.89
N ARG A 403 12.20 9.06 -27.21
CA ARG A 403 12.21 7.91 -26.30
C ARG A 403 12.26 8.33 -24.83
N ARG A 404 11.75 7.45 -23.96
CA ARG A 404 11.89 7.56 -22.51
C ARG A 404 12.91 6.58 -21.95
N ILE A 405 13.62 7.05 -20.94
CA ILE A 405 14.47 6.23 -20.08
C ILE A 405 13.92 6.34 -18.67
N PHE A 406 13.50 5.22 -18.11
CA PHE A 406 13.03 5.13 -16.73
C PHE A 406 14.21 4.81 -15.82
N ILE A 407 14.39 5.63 -14.78
CA ILE A 407 15.38 5.41 -13.73
C ILE A 407 14.63 5.30 -12.42
N ASN A 408 14.84 4.21 -11.68
CA ASN A 408 14.36 4.07 -10.31
C ASN A 408 15.54 4.24 -9.33
N TRP A 409 15.32 4.99 -8.25
CA TRP A 409 16.28 5.12 -7.16
C TRP A 409 15.59 5.04 -5.81
N ARG A 410 16.22 4.35 -4.85
CA ARG A 410 15.72 4.19 -3.48
C ARG A 410 16.53 4.99 -2.47
N ALA A 411 15.90 5.94 -1.81
CA ALA A 411 16.44 6.66 -0.66
C ALA A 411 15.96 6.00 0.65
N HIS A 412 16.89 5.53 1.49
CA HIS A 412 16.59 4.70 2.67
C HIS A 412 16.44 5.45 4.01
N TYR A 413 16.31 6.78 3.97
CA TYR A 413 16.45 7.64 5.15
C TYR A 413 15.21 7.78 6.05
#